data_AF-A0A957QA80-F1
#
_entry.id   AF-A0A957QA80-F1
#
_cell.length_a   1.000
_cell.length_b   1.000
_cell.length_c   1.000
_cell.angle_alpha   90.00
_cell.angle_beta   90.00
_cell.angle_gamma   90.00
#
_symmetry.space_group_name_H-M   'P 1'
#
loop_
_entity.id
_entity.type
_entity.pdbx_description
1 polymer ?
#
loop_
_entity_poly.entity_id
_entity_poly.type
_entity_poly.pdbx_seq_one_letter_code
_entity_poly.pdbx_strand_id
1 'polypeptide(L)'
;MIDLTKPLDLDDAGAAAFLKQIQGNILKSHGREHAVHILVRFHTGYRKTARVWLALFVNKYVTSAHKQREDAQLKDEQQQLFAMLFLSAAGYRALGIAADKIPHDGSARFQQGMKASAVALGDQP
;
A
#
# COMPACT_ATOMS: atom_id res chain seq x y z
N MET A 1 -5.51 15.83 -15.51
CA MET A 1 -5.98 15.46 -14.15
C MET A 1 -6.78 14.18 -14.30
N ILE A 2 -6.59 13.17 -13.43
CA ILE A 2 -7.35 11.92 -13.49
C ILE A 2 -8.75 12.15 -12.92
N ASP A 3 -9.77 11.73 -13.64
CA ASP A 3 -11.16 11.77 -13.19
C ASP A 3 -11.47 10.51 -12.38
N LEU A 4 -11.77 10.68 -11.09
CA LEU A 4 -12.03 9.58 -10.15
C LEU A 4 -13.49 9.09 -10.19
N THR A 5 -14.33 9.68 -11.04
CA THR A 5 -15.76 9.32 -11.15
C THR A 5 -16.05 8.34 -12.28
N LYS A 6 -15.04 8.00 -13.09
CA LYS A 6 -15.13 7.06 -14.21
C LYS A 6 -13.98 6.06 -14.20
N PRO A 7 -14.09 4.92 -14.91
CA PRO A 7 -12.97 4.03 -15.12
C PRO A 7 -11.78 4.75 -15.74
N LEU A 8 -10.57 4.42 -15.28
CA LEU A 8 -9.34 4.96 -15.83
C LEU A 8 -9.11 4.39 -17.23
N ASP A 9 -9.07 5.27 -18.24
CA ASP A 9 -8.51 4.92 -19.54
C ASP A 9 -6.99 4.83 -19.40
N LEU A 10 -6.46 3.67 -19.78
CA LEU A 10 -5.05 3.34 -19.63
C LEU A 10 -4.18 3.94 -20.74
N ASP A 11 -4.79 4.44 -21.81
CA ASP A 11 -4.13 5.05 -22.96
C ASP A 11 -4.20 6.59 -22.92
N ASP A 12 -4.89 7.15 -21.93
CA ASP A 12 -4.87 8.58 -21.62
C ASP A 12 -3.46 9.07 -21.26
N ALA A 13 -3.11 10.27 -21.74
CA ALA A 13 -1.78 10.87 -21.54
C ALA A 13 -1.35 11.03 -20.07
N GLY A 14 -2.29 11.02 -19.12
CA GLY A 14 -2.02 11.11 -17.68
C GLY A 14 -1.94 9.76 -16.94
N ALA A 15 -2.39 8.67 -17.55
CA ALA A 15 -2.56 7.39 -16.87
C ALA A 15 -1.23 6.83 -16.36
N ALA A 16 -0.19 6.86 -17.20
CA ALA A 16 1.12 6.35 -16.83
C ALA A 16 1.72 7.06 -15.60
N ALA A 17 1.61 8.39 -15.54
CA ALA A 17 2.10 9.18 -14.41
C ALA A 17 1.34 8.86 -13.12
N PHE A 18 0.02 8.71 -13.21
CA PHE A 18 -0.81 8.30 -12.07
C PHE A 18 -0.45 6.91 -11.57
N LEU A 19 -0.34 5.93 -12.48
CA LEU A 19 -0.03 4.54 -12.14
C LEU A 19 1.38 4.35 -11.55
N LYS A 20 2.33 5.26 -11.84
CA LYS A 20 3.65 5.26 -11.20
C LYS A 20 3.60 5.64 -9.71
N GLN A 21 2.55 6.33 -9.27
CA GLN A 21 2.38 6.77 -7.88
C GLN A 21 1.43 5.87 -7.07
N ILE A 22 0.83 4.87 -7.71
CA ILE A 22 -0.07 3.91 -7.07
C ILE A 22 0.65 2.56 -6.98
N GLN A 23 0.59 1.91 -5.81
CA GLN A 23 1.11 0.54 -5.67
C GLN A 23 0.29 -0.42 -6.55
N GLY A 24 0.94 -1.47 -7.04
CA GLY A 24 0.26 -2.57 -7.71
C GLY A 24 -0.75 -3.28 -6.80
N ASN A 25 -1.44 -4.29 -7.32
CA ASN A 25 -2.47 -5.08 -6.61
C ASN A 25 -3.72 -4.30 -6.15
N ILE A 26 -3.76 -2.97 -6.27
CA ILE A 26 -4.93 -2.15 -5.91
C ILE A 26 -5.94 -2.13 -7.06
N LEU A 27 -5.51 -1.70 -8.25
CA LEU A 27 -6.39 -1.59 -9.42
C LEU A 27 -6.59 -2.93 -10.13
N LYS A 28 -5.62 -3.85 -10.00
CA LYS A 28 -5.66 -5.20 -10.56
C LYS A 28 -4.77 -6.12 -9.75
N SER A 29 -5.25 -7.34 -9.47
CA SER A 29 -4.50 -8.38 -8.73
C SER A 29 -3.10 -8.60 -9.30
N HIS A 30 -2.12 -8.83 -8.42
CA HIS A 30 -0.74 -9.15 -8.81
C HIS A 30 -0.56 -10.55 -9.43
N GLY A 31 -1.55 -11.44 -9.30
CA GLY A 31 -1.59 -12.75 -9.99
C GLY A 31 -0.39 -13.66 -9.69
N ARG A 32 0.09 -13.68 -8.44
CA ARG A 32 1.23 -14.53 -8.02
C ARG A 32 0.72 -15.73 -7.25
N GLU A 33 1.29 -16.90 -7.51
CA GLU A 33 0.92 -18.17 -6.89
C GLU A 33 1.29 -18.23 -5.40
N HIS A 34 2.31 -17.47 -4.99
CA HIS A 34 2.82 -17.47 -3.63
C HIS A 34 2.97 -16.04 -3.10
N ALA A 35 2.71 -15.87 -1.81
CA ALA A 35 2.89 -14.62 -1.10
C ALA A 35 3.45 -14.86 0.30
N VAL A 36 4.28 -13.92 0.77
CA VAL A 36 4.79 -13.89 2.15
C VAL A 36 4.29 -12.61 2.80
N HIS A 37 3.56 -12.74 3.91
CA HIS A 37 3.06 -11.59 4.68
C HIS A 37 3.92 -11.39 5.92
N ILE A 38 4.60 -10.24 6.01
CA ILE A 38 5.47 -9.88 7.12
C ILE A 38 4.82 -8.78 7.93
N LEU A 39 4.45 -9.08 9.17
CA LEU A 39 3.92 -8.10 10.12
C LEU A 39 5.07 -7.49 10.92
N VAL A 40 5.18 -6.16 10.90
CA VAL A 40 6.27 -5.42 11.53
C VAL A 40 5.73 -4.44 12.57
N ARG A 41 6.43 -4.34 13.70
CA ARG A 41 6.20 -3.30 14.71
C ARG A 41 7.42 -2.39 14.79
N PHE A 42 7.23 -1.10 14.50
CA PHE A 42 8.29 -0.11 14.72
C PHE A 42 8.41 0.25 16.20
N HIS A 43 9.63 0.24 16.72
CA HIS A 43 9.89 0.80 18.04
C HIS A 43 9.91 2.33 17.98
N THR A 44 9.19 2.98 18.88
CA THR A 44 9.09 4.45 18.95
C THR A 44 10.44 5.13 19.16
N GLY A 45 11.37 4.48 19.88
CA GLY A 45 12.75 4.95 20.06
C GLY A 45 13.60 4.99 18.78
N TYR A 46 13.18 4.29 17.72
CA TYR A 46 13.91 4.20 16.45
C TYR A 46 13.16 4.84 15.27
N ARG A 47 12.31 5.84 15.55
CA ARG A 47 11.51 6.55 14.53
C ARG A 47 12.31 6.96 13.28
N LYS A 48 13.48 7.60 13.47
CA LYS A 48 14.31 8.08 12.35
C LYS A 48 14.80 6.90 11.50
N THR A 49 15.33 5.87 12.14
CA THR A 49 15.80 4.65 11.48
C THR A 49 14.68 3.94 10.73
N ALA A 50 13.49 3.83 11.33
CA ALA A 50 12.33 3.22 10.70
C ALA A 50 11.90 3.98 9.43
N ARG A 51 11.91 5.31 9.45
CA ARG A 51 11.60 6.13 8.27
C ARG A 51 12.62 5.97 7.14
N VAL A 52 13.91 5.90 7.49
CA VAL A 52 14.99 5.66 6.50
C VAL A 52 14.85 4.27 5.89
N TRP A 53 14.65 3.24 6.72
CA TRP A 53 14.44 1.88 6.25
C TRP A 53 13.22 1.78 5.32
N LEU A 54 12.10 2.40 5.69
CA LEU A 54 10.89 2.46 4.85
C LEU A 54 11.17 3.11 3.49
N ALA A 55 11.86 4.25 3.47
CA ALA A 55 12.21 4.91 2.22
C ALA A 55 13.08 4.01 1.33
N LEU A 56 14.07 3.34 1.90
CA LEU A 56 14.92 2.40 1.17
C LEU A 56 14.13 1.18 0.66
N PHE A 57 13.24 0.63 1.50
CA PHE A 57 12.40 -0.51 1.13
C PHE A 57 11.45 -0.18 -0.01
N VAL A 58 10.74 0.95 0.07
CA VAL A 58 9.80 1.41 -0.96
C VAL A 58 10.53 1.62 -2.29
N ASN A 59 11.65 2.34 -2.28
CA ASN A 59 12.39 2.62 -3.51
C ASN A 59 12.98 1.37 -4.18
N LYS A 60 13.31 0.34 -3.39
CA LYS A 60 13.95 -0.87 -3.90
C LYS A 60 12.96 -1.96 -4.32
N TYR A 61 11.86 -2.12 -3.58
CA TYR A 61 11.02 -3.32 -3.69
C TYR A 61 9.58 -3.04 -4.08
N VAL A 62 8.98 -1.94 -3.62
CA VAL A 62 7.53 -1.73 -3.81
C VAL A 62 7.22 -1.56 -5.29
N THR A 63 6.31 -2.41 -5.78
CA THR A 63 5.93 -2.44 -7.19
C THR A 63 4.79 -1.46 -7.43
N SER A 64 4.95 -0.54 -8.39
CA SER A 64 3.88 0.35 -8.82
C SER A 64 2.90 -0.37 -9.76
N ALA A 65 1.69 0.15 -9.89
CA ALA A 65 0.70 -0.35 -10.84
C ALA A 65 1.20 -0.23 -12.29
N HIS A 66 2.00 0.80 -12.59
CA HIS A 66 2.68 0.95 -13.88
C HIS A 66 3.66 -0.20 -14.14
N LYS A 67 4.57 -0.48 -13.20
CA LYS A 67 5.56 -1.55 -13.33
C LYS A 67 4.88 -2.92 -13.46
N GLN A 68 3.83 -3.16 -12.68
CA GLN A 68 3.03 -4.39 -12.80
C GLN A 68 2.41 -4.54 -14.21
N ARG A 69 1.94 -3.45 -14.83
CA ARG A 69 1.43 -3.47 -16.21
C ARG A 69 2.52 -3.78 -17.22
N GLU A 70 3.69 -3.16 -17.09
CA GLU A 70 4.85 -3.43 -17.96
C GLU A 70 5.29 -4.89 -17.85
N ASP A 71 5.38 -5.41 -16.62
CA ASP A 71 5.79 -6.81 -16.38
C ASP A 71 4.81 -7.81 -16.98
N ALA A 72 3.51 -7.51 -16.95
CA ALA A 72 2.49 -8.37 -17.55
C ALA A 72 2.58 -8.44 -19.08
N GLN A 73 3.30 -7.53 -19.74
CA GLN A 73 3.54 -7.57 -21.19
C GLN A 73 4.79 -8.38 -21.56
N LEU A 74 5.67 -8.67 -20.60
CA LEU A 74 6.85 -9.49 -20.83
C LEU A 74 6.40 -10.95 -20.97
N LYS A 75 6.72 -11.56 -22.12
CA LYS A 75 6.35 -12.97 -22.43
C LYS A 75 7.18 -14.01 -21.66
N ASP A 76 8.16 -13.56 -20.89
CA ASP A 76 9.10 -14.43 -20.20
C ASP A 76 8.65 -14.62 -18.75
N GLU A 77 8.47 -15.88 -18.35
CA GLU A 77 7.86 -16.33 -17.08
C GLU A 77 8.68 -16.00 -15.82
N GLN A 78 9.71 -15.17 -15.94
CA GLN A 78 10.48 -14.68 -14.80
C GLN A 78 9.61 -13.73 -13.98
N GLN A 79 8.78 -14.31 -13.11
CA GLN A 79 7.95 -13.58 -12.16
C GLN A 79 8.85 -12.80 -11.20
N GLN A 80 9.26 -11.59 -11.59
CA GLN A 80 10.05 -10.70 -10.75
C GLN A 80 9.35 -10.49 -9.41
N LEU A 81 10.07 -10.44 -8.29
CA LEU A 81 9.45 -10.23 -6.98
C LEU A 81 8.44 -9.07 -7.02
N PHE A 82 7.20 -9.32 -6.58
CA PHE A 82 6.19 -8.30 -6.35
C PHE A 82 6.15 -7.97 -4.86
N ALA A 83 6.22 -6.68 -4.51
CA ALA A 83 6.11 -6.27 -3.11
C ALA A 83 5.18 -5.09 -2.92
N MET A 84 4.50 -5.10 -1.78
CA MET A 84 3.67 -4.01 -1.29
C MET A 84 4.10 -3.62 0.10
N LEU A 85 3.69 -2.42 0.49
CA LEU A 85 3.81 -1.92 1.85
C LEU A 85 2.48 -1.33 2.30
N PHE A 86 2.06 -1.72 3.50
CA PHE A 86 0.90 -1.18 4.17
C PHE A 86 1.30 -0.62 5.53
N LEU A 87 0.63 0.46 5.96
CA LEU A 87 0.82 1.06 7.28
C LEU A 87 -0.52 1.07 8.02
N SER A 88 -0.55 0.46 9.20
CA SER A 88 -1.68 0.63 10.14
C SER A 88 -1.61 2.00 10.80
N ALA A 89 -2.72 2.48 11.37
CA ALA A 89 -2.72 3.73 12.15
C ALA A 89 -1.69 3.72 13.29
N ALA A 90 -1.47 2.57 13.94
CA ALA A 90 -0.41 2.41 14.94
C ALA A 90 0.99 2.57 14.34
N GLY A 91 1.22 2.10 13.11
CA GLY A 91 2.47 2.30 12.37
C GLY A 91 2.72 3.80 12.09
N TYR A 92 1.70 4.53 11.63
CA TYR A 92 1.79 5.98 11.46
C TYR A 92 2.19 6.71 12.77
N ARG A 93 1.54 6.35 13.89
CA ARG A 93 1.87 6.91 15.21
C ARG A 93 3.30 6.57 15.64
N ALA A 94 3.76 5.34 15.42
CA ALA A 94 5.13 4.93 15.74
C ALA A 94 6.19 5.67 14.89
N LEU A 95 5.83 6.05 13.65
CA LEU A 95 6.63 6.90 12.77
C LEU A 95 6.52 8.40 13.13
N GLY A 96 5.76 8.74 14.17
CA GLY A 96 5.52 10.09 14.67
C GLY A 96 4.82 11.01 13.68
N ILE A 97 3.96 10.44 12.81
CA ILE A 97 3.11 11.23 11.93
C ILE A 97 2.01 11.88 12.77
N ALA A 98 1.78 13.18 12.54
CA ALA A 98 0.77 13.95 13.26
C ALA A 98 -0.62 13.37 13.01
N ALA A 99 -1.49 13.42 14.02
CA ALA A 99 -2.79 12.73 14.00
C ALA A 99 -3.69 13.22 12.85
N ASP A 100 -3.65 14.50 12.52
CA ASP A 100 -4.37 15.13 11.40
C ASP A 100 -3.84 14.72 10.02
N LYS A 101 -2.67 14.08 9.96
CA LYS A 101 -2.05 13.54 8.74
C LYS A 101 -2.22 12.02 8.60
N ILE A 102 -2.82 11.36 9.58
CA ILE A 102 -3.12 9.93 9.49
C ILE A 102 -4.41 9.77 8.65
N PRO A 103 -4.42 8.91 7.62
CA PRO A 103 -5.58 8.73 6.75
C PRO A 103 -6.88 8.51 7.53
N HIS A 104 -7.97 9.07 7.01
CA HIS A 104 -9.34 8.81 7.46
C HIS A 104 -10.26 8.86 6.24
N ASP A 105 -11.33 8.08 6.28
CA ASP A 105 -12.32 7.92 5.20
C ASP A 105 -13.67 8.55 5.57
N GLY A 106 -13.66 9.53 6.47
CA GLY A 106 -14.85 10.07 7.12
C GLY A 106 -15.35 9.21 8.29
N SER A 107 -14.75 8.03 8.50
CA SER A 107 -14.93 7.22 9.71
C SER A 107 -13.65 7.20 10.57
N ALA A 108 -13.79 6.72 11.81
CA ALA A 108 -12.67 6.48 12.71
C ALA A 108 -12.11 5.04 12.61
N ARG A 109 -12.64 4.18 11.72
CA ARG A 109 -12.35 2.72 11.71
C ARG A 109 -10.87 2.42 11.49
N PHE A 110 -10.26 3.03 10.48
CA PHE A 110 -8.82 2.85 10.22
C PHE A 110 -7.97 3.33 11.41
N GLN A 111 -8.31 4.50 11.97
CA GLN A 111 -7.56 5.09 13.07
C GLN A 111 -7.67 4.31 14.38
N GLN A 112 -8.84 3.69 14.63
CA GLN A 112 -9.09 2.83 15.79
C GLN A 112 -8.52 1.42 15.60
N GLY A 113 -8.39 0.96 14.35
CA GLY A 113 -7.87 -0.35 13.99
C GLY A 113 -8.92 -1.45 14.08
N MET A 114 -8.67 -2.56 13.37
CA MET A 114 -9.64 -3.65 13.21
C MET A 114 -10.12 -4.26 14.54
N LYS A 115 -9.25 -4.33 15.56
CA LYS A 115 -9.61 -4.82 16.90
C LYS A 115 -10.78 -4.06 17.54
N ALA A 116 -10.90 -2.76 17.27
CA ALA A 116 -12.01 -1.95 17.79
C ALA A 116 -13.33 -2.19 17.02
N SER A 117 -13.26 -2.82 15.85
CA SER A 117 -14.44 -3.19 15.07
C SER A 117 -14.94 -4.61 15.34
N ALA A 118 -14.27 -5.40 16.19
CA ALA A 118 -14.54 -6.82 16.40
C ALA A 118 -16.03 -7.10 16.70
N VAL A 119 -16.60 -6.41 17.69
CA VAL A 119 -18.03 -6.55 18.06
C VAL A 119 -18.95 -6.17 16.90
N ALA A 120 -18.64 -5.08 16.19
CA ALA A 120 -19.46 -4.61 15.07
C ALA A 120 -19.39 -5.54 13.84
N LEU A 121 -18.34 -6.37 13.75
CA LEU A 121 -18.13 -7.36 12.69
C LEU A 121 -18.59 -8.77 13.10
N GLY A 122 -19.00 -8.96 14.34
CA GLY A 122 -19.41 -10.28 14.86
C GLY A 122 -18.23 -11.21 15.15
N ASP A 123 -17.02 -10.68 15.34
CA ASP A 123 -15.87 -11.46 15.74
C ASP A 123 -16.04 -11.99 17.16
N GLN A 124 -15.56 -13.21 17.42
CA GLN A 124 -15.56 -13.79 18.75
C GLN A 124 -14.54 -13.07 19.67
N PRO A 125 -14.82 -12.98 20.98
CA PRO A 125 -13.89 -12.39 21.97
C PRO A 125 -12.53 -13.09 22.06
#